data_AF-A0A3D3M6R5-F1
#
_entry.id   AF-A0A3D3M6R5-F1
#
_cell.length_a   1.000
_cell.length_b   1.000
_cell.length_c   1.000
_cell.angle_alpha   90.00
_cell.angle_beta   90.00
_cell.angle_gamma   90.00
#
_symmetry.space_group_name_H-M   'P 1'
#
loop_
_entity.id
_entity.type
_entity.pdbx_description
1 polymer ?
#
loop_
_entity_poly.entity_id
_entity_poly.type
_entity_poly.pdbx_seq_one_letter_code
_entity_poly.pdbx_strand_id
1 'polypeptide(L)'
;MRLAISNIAWDPSEDEAVAALLQRFAVDAIDIAPGKYFPEPAKASAADIERVKAWWAERGIAITGMQALLFGTTGLNVFGSPESQAALLEHLSHVCR
;
A
#
# COMPACT_ATOMS: atom_id res chain seq x y z
N MET A 1 -9.74 -20.74 -5.72
CA MET A 1 -8.47 -20.08 -5.34
C MET A 1 -8.57 -18.63 -5.79
N ARG A 2 -8.29 -17.66 -4.92
CA ARG A 2 -8.33 -16.23 -5.26
C ARG A 2 -6.91 -15.74 -5.56
N LEU A 3 -6.74 -14.95 -6.63
CA LEU A 3 -5.46 -14.36 -7.01
C LEU A 3 -5.45 -12.89 -6.59
N ALA A 4 -4.35 -12.45 -6.00
CA ALA A 4 -4.06 -11.04 -5.73
C ALA A 4 -2.72 -10.68 -6.37
N ILE A 5 -2.63 -9.49 -6.95
CA ILE A 5 -1.40 -9.01 -7.58
C ILE A 5 -0.81 -7.88 -6.75
N SER A 6 0.50 -7.95 -6.53
CA SER A 6 1.24 -6.89 -5.87
C SER A 6 1.27 -5.62 -6.73
N ASN A 7 0.77 -4.49 -6.20
CA ASN A 7 0.81 -3.20 -6.90
C ASN A 7 2.21 -2.55 -6.95
N ILE A 8 3.24 -3.24 -6.45
CA ILE A 8 4.62 -2.79 -6.61
C ILE A 8 5.04 -2.82 -8.09
N ALA A 9 4.35 -3.61 -8.92
CA ALA A 9 4.74 -3.93 -10.29
C ALA A 9 4.44 -2.84 -11.34
N TRP A 10 3.75 -1.75 -10.99
CA TRP A 10 3.40 -0.64 -11.91
C TRP A 10 3.27 0.69 -11.16
N ASP A 11 3.53 1.83 -11.76
CA ASP A 11 3.40 3.12 -11.08
C ASP A 11 1.94 3.63 -11.01
N PRO A 12 1.57 4.51 -10.04
CA PRO A 12 0.21 5.01 -9.93
C PRO A 12 -0.33 5.71 -11.19
N SER A 13 0.55 6.22 -12.06
CA SER A 13 0.17 6.75 -13.37
C SER A 13 -0.39 5.69 -14.32
N GLU A 14 -0.13 4.41 -14.04
CA GLU A 14 -0.57 3.25 -14.82
C GLU A 14 -1.78 2.56 -14.20
N ASP A 15 -2.27 3.02 -13.05
CA ASP A 15 -3.36 2.38 -12.29
C ASP A 15 -4.58 2.10 -13.18
N GLU A 16 -4.99 3.06 -14.01
CA GLU A 16 -6.15 2.92 -14.91
C GLU A 16 -5.95 1.77 -15.92
N ALA A 17 -4.75 1.69 -16.52
CA ALA A 17 -4.42 0.66 -17.49
C ALA A 17 -4.35 -0.72 -16.83
N VAL A 18 -3.77 -0.79 -15.63
CA VAL A 18 -3.66 -2.04 -14.87
C VAL A 18 -5.03 -2.50 -14.36
N ALA A 19 -5.88 -1.60 -13.87
CA ALA A 19 -7.23 -1.96 -13.46
C ALA A 19 -8.04 -2.61 -14.61
N ALA A 20 -7.92 -2.07 -15.82
CA ALA A 20 -8.53 -2.67 -17.01
C ALA A 20 -7.96 -4.08 -17.32
N LEU A 21 -6.64 -4.29 -17.15
CA LEU A 21 -6.02 -5.61 -17.30
C LEU A 21 -6.51 -6.59 -16.24
N LEU A 22 -6.55 -6.18 -14.96
CA LEU A 22 -7.01 -7.02 -13.86
C LEU A 22 -8.45 -7.49 -14.09
N GLN A 23 -9.35 -6.57 -14.49
CA GLN A 23 -10.72 -6.92 -14.87
C GLN A 23 -10.76 -7.91 -16.04
N ARG A 24 -9.98 -7.68 -17.10
CA ARG A 24 -9.91 -8.58 -18.27
C ARG A 24 -9.49 -10.00 -17.88
N PHE A 25 -8.63 -10.14 -16.89
CA PHE A 25 -8.15 -11.44 -16.40
C PHE A 25 -8.89 -11.97 -15.17
N ALA A 26 -10.02 -11.34 -14.80
CA ALA A 26 -10.84 -11.71 -13.65
C ALA A 26 -10.06 -11.76 -12.32
N VAL A 27 -9.13 -10.83 -12.14
CA VAL A 27 -8.42 -10.59 -10.88
C VAL A 27 -9.09 -9.44 -10.15
N ASP A 28 -9.56 -9.69 -8.94
CA ASP A 28 -10.37 -8.76 -8.14
C ASP A 28 -9.65 -8.28 -6.87
N ALA A 29 -8.34 -8.48 -6.79
CA ALA A 29 -7.57 -8.21 -5.58
C ALA A 29 -6.16 -7.71 -5.87
N ILE A 30 -5.70 -6.78 -5.03
CA ILE A 30 -4.31 -6.33 -5.00
C ILE A 30 -3.78 -6.32 -3.58
N ASP A 31 -2.46 -6.48 -3.47
CA ASP A 31 -1.70 -6.08 -2.29
C ASP A 31 -1.11 -4.70 -2.54
N ILE A 32 -1.44 -3.72 -1.69
CA ILE A 32 -1.05 -2.32 -1.89
C ILE A 32 0.31 -2.00 -1.23
N ALA A 33 1.13 -1.21 -1.88
CA ALA A 33 2.33 -0.59 -1.34
C ALA A 33 2.00 0.86 -1.01
N PRO A 34 1.72 1.21 0.27
CA PRO A 34 1.20 2.52 0.65
C PRO A 34 2.11 3.67 0.23
N GLY A 35 3.44 3.46 0.27
CA GLY A 35 4.45 4.46 -0.10
C GLY A 35 4.34 4.97 -1.53
N LYS A 36 3.65 4.25 -2.44
CA LYS A 36 3.42 4.71 -3.83
C LYS A 36 2.38 5.83 -3.91
N TYR A 37 1.40 5.82 -3.00
CA TYR A 37 0.35 6.84 -2.92
C TYR A 37 0.67 7.89 -1.85
N PHE A 38 1.37 7.49 -0.80
CA PHE A 38 1.69 8.31 0.36
C PHE A 38 3.20 8.24 0.65
N PRO A 39 4.04 9.03 -0.06
CA PRO A 39 5.49 9.04 0.17
C PRO A 39 5.86 9.36 1.63
N GLU A 40 5.02 10.13 2.30
CA GLU A 40 5.10 10.40 3.74
C GLU A 40 3.81 9.93 4.43
N PRO A 41 3.73 8.66 4.88
CA PRO A 41 2.51 8.10 5.48
C PRO A 41 1.99 8.94 6.65
N ALA A 42 2.86 9.52 7.47
CA ALA A 42 2.47 10.40 8.58
C ALA A 42 1.65 11.63 8.15
N LYS A 43 1.79 12.09 6.90
CA LYS A 43 1.11 13.27 6.37
C LYS A 43 -0.17 12.98 5.61
N ALA A 44 -0.40 11.73 5.20
CA ALA A 44 -1.62 11.41 4.46
C ALA A 44 -2.85 11.62 5.37
N SER A 45 -3.95 12.11 4.81
CA SER A 45 -5.20 12.27 5.56
C SER A 45 -6.08 11.03 5.43
N ALA A 46 -7.09 10.89 6.30
CA ALA A 46 -8.11 9.86 6.14
C ALA A 46 -8.84 10.00 4.79
N ALA A 47 -9.06 11.23 4.32
CA ALA A 47 -9.68 11.48 3.02
C ALA A 47 -8.80 11.02 1.85
N ASP A 48 -7.48 11.17 1.96
CA ASP A 48 -6.54 10.65 0.95
C ASP A 48 -6.56 9.12 0.88
N ILE A 49 -6.58 8.47 2.05
CA ILE A 49 -6.66 7.01 2.16
C ILE A 49 -7.98 6.49 1.57
N GLU A 50 -9.11 7.10 1.95
CA GLU A 50 -10.42 6.72 1.43
C GLU A 50 -10.54 6.95 -0.08
N ARG A 51 -9.93 8.01 -0.61
CA ARG A 51 -9.89 8.24 -2.06
C ARG A 51 -9.19 7.11 -2.81
N VAL A 52 -8.04 6.63 -2.32
CA VAL A 52 -7.33 5.50 -2.95
C VAL A 52 -8.14 4.20 -2.83
N LYS A 53 -8.72 3.94 -1.64
CA LYS A 53 -9.57 2.77 -1.42
C LYS A 53 -10.80 2.76 -2.34
N ALA A 54 -11.50 3.89 -2.44
CA ALA A 54 -12.67 4.06 -3.27
C ALA A 54 -12.32 3.87 -4.76
N TRP A 55 -11.21 4.45 -5.23
CA TRP A 55 -10.79 4.35 -6.63
C TRP A 55 -10.64 2.90 -7.11
N TRP A 56 -10.02 2.04 -6.29
CA TRP A 56 -9.90 0.60 -6.57
C TRP A 56 -11.23 -0.13 -6.41
N ALA A 57 -11.99 0.17 -5.35
CA ALA A 57 -13.26 -0.49 -5.06
C ALA A 57 -14.34 -0.23 -6.14
N GLU A 58 -14.42 0.99 -6.67
CA GLU A 58 -15.31 1.37 -7.78
C GLU A 58 -15.05 0.55 -9.05
N ARG A 59 -13.83 0.02 -9.19
CA ARG A 59 -13.40 -0.85 -10.30
C ARG A 59 -13.53 -2.35 -9.96
N GLY A 60 -14.14 -2.68 -8.82
CA GLY A 60 -14.34 -4.06 -8.37
C GLY A 60 -13.06 -4.74 -7.86
N ILE A 61 -12.04 -3.96 -7.50
CA ILE A 61 -10.75 -4.48 -7.05
C ILE A 61 -10.60 -4.19 -5.56
N ALA A 62 -10.47 -5.24 -4.76
CA ALA A 62 -10.26 -5.14 -3.33
C ALA A 62 -8.77 -4.99 -2.99
N ILE A 63 -8.46 -4.13 -2.02
CA ILE A 63 -7.15 -4.12 -1.37
C ILE A 63 -7.19 -5.17 -0.26
N THR A 64 -6.45 -6.27 -0.41
CA THR A 64 -6.51 -7.42 0.51
C THR A 64 -5.33 -7.54 1.45
N GLY A 65 -4.23 -6.84 1.12
CA GLY A 65 -3.01 -6.85 1.89
C GLY A 65 -2.19 -5.60 1.64
N MET A 66 -1.13 -5.44 2.43
CA MET A 66 -0.16 -4.38 2.26
C MET A 66 1.26 -4.94 2.20
N GLN A 67 2.14 -4.24 1.50
CA GLN A 67 3.54 -4.62 1.30
C GLN A 67 4.46 -3.41 1.28
N ALA A 68 5.77 -3.67 1.19
CA ALA A 68 6.80 -2.62 1.12
C ALA A 68 6.71 -1.60 2.29
N LEU A 69 6.25 -2.02 3.47
CA LEU A 69 5.92 -1.14 4.59
C LEU A 69 7.12 -0.33 5.10
N LEU A 70 8.34 -0.88 4.96
CA LEU A 70 9.59 -0.24 5.40
C LEU A 70 10.47 0.21 4.22
N PHE A 71 10.00 0.04 2.98
CA PHE A 71 10.78 0.39 1.80
C PHE A 71 11.08 1.90 1.77
N GLY A 72 12.32 2.27 1.47
CA GLY A 72 12.78 3.66 1.47
C GLY A 72 13.08 4.24 2.85
N THR A 73 12.84 3.49 3.94
CA THR A 73 13.22 3.91 5.30
C THR A 73 14.63 3.43 5.67
N THR A 74 15.23 4.07 6.67
CA THR A 74 16.51 3.65 7.25
C THR A 74 16.41 3.59 8.77
N GLY A 75 17.21 2.74 9.41
CA GLY A 75 17.28 2.67 10.87
C GLY A 75 16.09 2.00 11.58
N LEU A 76 15.10 1.48 10.84
CA LEU A 76 13.96 0.75 11.40
C LEU A 76 14.26 -0.75 11.43
N ASN A 77 14.47 -1.32 12.62
CA ASN A 77 14.85 -2.73 12.76
C ASN A 77 14.18 -3.40 13.96
N VAL A 78 13.50 -4.52 13.72
CA VAL A 78 12.81 -5.34 14.72
C VAL A 78 13.78 -5.86 15.80
N PHE A 79 15.01 -6.18 15.42
CA PHE A 79 16.06 -6.71 16.32
C PHE A 79 17.13 -5.66 16.63
N GLY A 80 16.85 -4.38 16.37
CA GLY A 80 17.74 -3.27 16.64
C GLY A 80 17.77 -2.86 18.13
N SER A 81 18.32 -1.66 18.38
CA SER A 81 18.27 -1.04 19.70
C SER A 81 16.82 -0.67 20.09
N PRO A 82 16.54 -0.39 21.38
CA PRO A 82 15.23 0.09 21.82
C PRO A 82 14.75 1.33 21.04
N GLU A 83 15.66 2.24 20.68
CA GLU A 83 15.35 3.44 19.89
C GLU A 83 14.95 3.09 18.45
N SER A 84 15.65 2.13 17.83
CA SER A 84 15.32 1.63 16.49
C SER A 84 13.95 0.92 16.45
N GLN A 85 13.65 0.16 17.50
CA GLN A 85 12.34 -0.50 17.65
C GLN A 85 11.22 0.51 17.88
N ALA A 86 11.44 1.54 18.72
CA ALA A 86 10.47 2.60 18.94
C ALA A 86 10.17 3.38 17.65
N ALA A 87 11.21 3.74 16.89
CA ALA A 87 11.06 4.39 15.59
C ALA A 87 10.31 3.51 14.57
N LEU A 88 10.56 2.20 14.58
CA LEU A 88 9.83 1.25 13.73
C LEU A 88 8.34 1.22 14.08
N LEU A 89 8.00 1.17 15.37
CA LEU A 89 6.60 1.17 15.83
C LEU A 89 5.89 2.49 15.49
N GLU A 90 6.57 3.62 15.68
CA GLU A 90 6.04 4.93 15.29
C GLU A 90 5.73 4.98 13.78
N HIS A 91 6.68 4.57 12.94
CA HIS A 91 6.46 4.48 11.50
C HIS A 91 5.29 3.56 11.13
N LEU A 92 5.23 2.35 11.70
CA LEU A 92 4.14 1.42 11.43
C LEU A 92 2.78 1.93 11.94
N SER A 93 2.73 2.76 12.98
CA SER A 93 1.49 3.40 13.44
C SER A 93 0.90 4.36 12.40
N HIS A 94 1.75 4.98 11.57
CA HIS A 94 1.31 5.84 10.47
C HIS A 94 0.91 5.04 9.22
N VAL A 95 1.50 3.87 9.01
CA VAL A 95 1.23 3.00 7.87
C VAL A 95 -0.04 2.16 8.09
N CYS A 96 -0.25 1.63 9.29
CA CYS A 96 -1.32 0.66 9.62
C CYS A 96 -2.59 1.29 10.20
N ARG A 97 -2.97 2.48 9.74
CA ARG A 97 -4.14 3.24 10.23
C ARG A 97 -5.38 3.08 9.35
#